data_AF-A0A2N6A6E8-F1
#
_entry.id   AF-A0A2N6A6E8-F1
#
_cell.length_a   1.000
_cell.length_b   1.000
_cell.length_c   1.000
_cell.angle_alpha   90.00
_cell.angle_beta   90.00
_cell.angle_gamma   90.00
#
_symmetry.space_group_name_H-M   'P 1'
#
loop_
_entity.id
_entity.type
_entity.pdbx_description
1 polymer ?
#
loop_
_entity_poly.entity_id
_entity_poly.type
_entity_poly.pdbx_seq_one_letter_code
_entity_poly.pdbx_strand_id
1 'polypeptide(L)'
;MSSEIVKSIQFICDEKGLNYDTVMEALQSALAAAYRKDFGNRQQNIMCVFDPETGDMKMWDEKEVAEDVDEEQLEKDQEELAKRREEARKEERELSEEEIEDLIRFNPKTQIMLSEAKEHKKKVKVGDTIKIDLEVPGDFGRMAAQTAKQVIIQKLREAERNIVFDDFKTQEGGVTQGVIQRRDRSGGYLIDLGKITGILPQTETVPRERYNLGSRMKFYIASVDMGNRGPEIILSRKDNRMVESVFEQEIPEIANEEVIIKG
;
A
#
# COMPACT_ATOMS: atom_id res chain seq x y z
N MET A 1 14.08 30.39 8.58
CA MET A 1 14.66 29.88 7.31
C MET A 1 14.16 28.47 7.17
N SER A 2 13.49 28.12 6.06
CA SER A 2 13.01 26.75 5.88
C SER A 2 14.19 25.78 5.89
N SER A 3 14.12 24.79 6.77
CA SER A 3 15.12 23.73 6.92
C SER A 3 15.44 23.11 5.56
N GLU A 4 16.71 22.78 5.33
CA GLU A 4 17.16 22.09 4.10
C GLU A 4 16.37 20.80 3.87
N ILE A 5 15.95 20.14 4.95
CA ILE A 5 15.14 18.92 4.95
C ILE A 5 13.77 19.16 4.29
N VAL A 6 13.08 20.24 4.64
CA VAL A 6 11.76 20.58 4.07
C VAL A 6 11.90 20.80 2.56
N LYS A 7 12.91 21.57 2.14
CA LYS A 7 13.14 21.87 0.73
C LYS A 7 13.46 20.62 -0.08
N SER A 8 14.27 19.71 0.46
CA SER A 8 14.58 18.44 -0.22
C SER A 8 13.36 17.53 -0.34
N ILE A 9 12.55 17.40 0.71
CA ILE A 9 11.33 16.58 0.67
C ILE A 9 10.34 17.18 -0.33
N GLN A 10 10.13 18.50 -0.30
CA GLN A 10 9.22 19.19 -1.20
C GLN A 10 9.65 19.07 -2.65
N PHE A 11 10.95 19.25 -2.94
CA PHE A 11 11.50 19.05 -4.28
C PHE A 11 11.24 17.63 -4.82
N ILE A 12 11.46 16.60 -3.99
CA ILE A 12 11.20 15.20 -4.38
C ILE A 12 9.70 14.98 -4.61
N CYS A 13 8.84 15.59 -3.81
CA CYS A 13 7.39 15.50 -3.96
C CYS A 13 6.94 16.14 -5.29
N ASP A 14 7.45 17.34 -5.60
CA ASP A 14 7.09 18.10 -6.80
C ASP A 14 7.57 17.40 -8.09
N GLU A 15 8.81 16.88 -8.13
CA GLU A 15 9.35 16.18 -9.30
C GLU A 15 8.55 14.92 -9.65
N LYS A 16 7.93 14.29 -8.65
CA LYS A 16 7.33 12.95 -8.76
C LYS A 16 5.81 12.97 -8.63
N GLY A 17 5.21 14.15 -8.55
CA GLY A 17 3.76 14.33 -8.45
C GLY A 17 3.17 13.74 -7.16
N LEU A 18 3.95 13.70 -6.09
CA LEU A 18 3.54 13.19 -4.79
C LEU A 18 2.99 14.30 -3.91
N ASN A 19 1.91 14.04 -3.19
CA ASN A 19 1.43 14.97 -2.17
C ASN A 19 2.34 14.93 -0.93
N TYR A 20 2.84 16.09 -0.52
CA TYR A 20 3.68 16.28 0.66
C TYR A 20 3.03 15.69 1.92
N ASP A 21 1.72 15.91 2.09
CA ASP A 21 0.99 15.48 3.29
C ASP A 21 0.98 13.95 3.40
N THR A 22 0.74 13.24 2.30
CA THR A 22 0.74 11.78 2.26
C THR A 22 2.12 11.19 2.56
N VAL A 23 3.19 11.86 2.12
CA VAL A 23 4.57 11.44 2.45
C VAL A 23 4.86 11.67 3.94
N MET A 24 4.38 12.77 4.50
CA MET A 24 4.55 13.10 5.91
C MET A 24 3.79 12.12 6.82
N GLU A 25 2.53 11.82 6.51
CA GLU A 25 1.73 10.82 7.22
C GLU A 25 2.38 9.43 7.19
N ALA A 26 2.87 9.02 6.02
CA ALA A 26 3.57 7.75 5.87
C ALA A 26 4.87 7.70 6.69
N LEU A 27 5.61 8.81 6.72
CA LEU A 27 6.82 8.96 7.52
C LEU A 27 6.51 8.83 9.01
N GLN A 28 5.50 9.55 9.51
CA GLN A 28 5.07 9.53 10.90
C GLN A 28 4.61 8.13 11.34
N SER A 29 3.78 7.47 10.52
CA SER A 29 3.32 6.10 10.76
C SER A 29 4.47 5.08 10.79
N ALA A 30 5.43 5.22 9.88
CA ALA A 30 6.59 4.33 9.84
C ALA A 30 7.57 4.56 11.00
N LEU A 31 7.76 5.81 11.42
CA LEU A 31 8.57 6.14 12.61
C LEU A 31 7.92 5.58 13.88
N ALA A 32 6.61 5.70 14.01
CA ALA A 32 5.85 5.07 15.11
C ALA A 32 5.99 3.53 15.10
N ALA A 33 5.92 2.90 13.92
CA ALA A 33 6.12 1.46 13.79
C ALA A 33 7.55 1.02 14.12
N ALA A 34 8.56 1.80 13.73
CA ALA A 34 9.95 1.54 14.06
C ALA A 34 10.19 1.66 15.58
N TYR A 35 9.68 2.72 16.20
CA TYR A 35 9.76 2.88 17.64
C TYR A 35 9.08 1.73 18.39
N ARG A 36 7.89 1.29 17.95
CA ARG A 36 7.20 0.12 18.53
C ARG A 36 8.05 -1.16 18.46
N LYS A 37 8.87 -1.32 17.43
CA LYS A 37 9.67 -2.53 17.22
C LYS A 37 10.88 -2.59 18.15
N ASP A 38 11.54 -1.47 18.36
CA ASP A 38 12.83 -1.42 19.05
C ASP A 38 12.72 -1.00 20.53
N PHE A 39 11.74 -0.16 20.87
CA PHE A 39 11.57 0.41 22.21
C PHE A 39 10.17 0.22 22.81
N GLY A 40 9.17 -0.10 21.97
CA GLY A 40 7.79 -0.25 22.42
C GLY A 40 7.41 -1.65 22.88
N ASN A 41 6.34 -1.72 23.66
CA ASN A 41 5.65 -2.99 23.98
C ASN A 41 4.66 -3.35 22.87
N ARG A 42 4.39 -4.65 22.68
CA ARG A 42 3.41 -5.16 21.68
C ARG A 42 1.99 -4.59 21.83
N GLN A 43 1.71 -3.96 22.98
CA GLN A 43 0.43 -3.39 23.38
C GLN A 43 0.41 -1.85 23.41
N GLN A 44 1.35 -1.16 22.76
CA GLN A 44 1.33 0.30 22.68
C GLN A 44 0.89 0.79 21.30
N ASN A 45 -0.02 1.77 21.31
CA ASN A 45 -0.48 2.48 20.14
C ASN A 45 0.28 3.80 20.01
N ILE A 46 1.51 3.67 19.54
CA ILE A 46 2.45 4.77 19.46
C ILE A 46 2.10 5.63 18.25
N MET A 47 1.96 6.93 18.50
CA MET A 47 1.82 7.98 17.49
C MET A 47 3.08 8.83 17.50
N CYS A 48 3.47 9.30 16.32
CA CYS A 48 4.64 10.15 16.14
C CYS A 48 4.22 11.39 15.37
N VAL A 49 4.61 12.56 15.87
CA VAL A 49 4.63 13.79 15.08
C VAL A 49 6.08 14.19 14.87
N PHE A 50 6.40 14.41 13.59
CA PHE A 50 7.68 14.91 13.16
C PHE A 50 7.49 16.34 12.64
N ASP A 51 8.23 17.27 13.22
CA ASP A 51 8.29 18.66 12.77
C ASP A 51 9.48 18.81 11.80
N PRO A 52 9.25 18.90 10.47
CA PRO A 52 10.33 18.91 9.49
C PRO A 52 11.12 20.22 9.47
N GLU A 53 10.59 21.30 10.05
CA GLU A 53 11.28 22.59 10.18
C GLU A 53 12.36 22.56 11.26
N THR A 54 12.08 21.95 12.42
CA THR A 54 13.03 21.89 13.55
C THR A 54 13.81 20.58 13.58
N GLY A 55 13.27 19.53 12.96
CA GLY A 55 13.80 18.17 13.05
C GLY A 55 13.40 17.45 14.34
N ASP A 56 12.52 18.05 15.15
CA ASP A 56 12.07 17.47 16.40
C ASP A 56 11.01 16.39 16.17
N MET A 57 11.07 15.35 17.00
CA MET A 57 10.11 14.25 16.99
C MET A 57 9.45 14.16 18.36
N LYS A 58 8.11 14.13 18.39
CA LYS A 58 7.33 13.86 19.59
C LYS A 58 6.60 12.55 19.43
N MET A 59 6.71 11.70 20.44
CA MET A 59 6.03 10.41 20.47
C MET A 59 5.13 10.33 21.70
N TRP A 60 3.95 9.78 21.51
CA TRP A 60 3.05 9.48 22.62
C TRP A 60 2.30 8.18 22.34
N ASP A 61 1.89 7.52 23.41
CA ASP A 61 0.95 6.40 23.36
C ASP A 61 -0.47 6.97 23.48
N GLU A 62 -1.31 6.70 22.49
CA GLU A 62 -2.71 7.15 22.46
C GLU A 62 -3.64 6.02 22.86
N LYS A 63 -4.29 6.17 24.01
CA LYS A 63 -5.24 5.19 24.58
C LYS A 63 -6.58 5.85 24.90
N GLU A 64 -7.65 5.16 24.60
CA GLU A 64 -9.03 5.53 24.96
C GLU A 64 -9.35 5.06 26.39
N VAL A 65 -10.04 5.89 27.15
CA VAL A 65 -10.43 5.51 28.52
C VAL A 65 -11.67 4.62 28.49
N ALA A 66 -11.50 3.38 28.89
CA ALA A 66 -12.59 2.44 29.10
C ALA A 66 -13.14 2.53 30.53
N GLU A 67 -14.34 2.01 30.76
CA GLU A 67 -14.86 1.80 32.12
C GLU A 67 -13.95 0.84 32.89
N ASP A 68 -13.80 1.05 34.20
CA ASP A 68 -13.09 0.11 35.06
C ASP A 68 -13.91 -1.19 35.13
N VAL A 69 -13.34 -2.30 34.68
CA VAL A 69 -13.98 -3.63 34.71
C VAL A 69 -13.08 -4.58 35.49
N ASP A 70 -13.67 -5.44 36.32
CA ASP A 70 -12.92 -6.47 37.04
C ASP A 70 -12.30 -7.47 36.04
N GLU A 71 -11.03 -7.84 36.25
CA GLU A 71 -10.28 -8.75 35.36
C GLU A 71 -11.02 -10.09 35.11
N GLU A 72 -11.77 -10.59 36.11
CA GLU A 72 -12.58 -11.81 35.99
C GLU A 72 -13.81 -11.67 35.08
N GLN A 73 -14.36 -10.46 34.91
CA GLN A 73 -15.49 -10.19 34.01
C GLN A 73 -14.97 -10.04 32.57
N LEU A 74 -13.81 -9.40 32.43
CA LEU A 74 -13.15 -9.15 31.16
C LEU A 74 -12.68 -10.44 30.47
N GLU A 75 -12.18 -11.42 31.22
CA GLU A 75 -11.85 -12.75 30.69
C GLU A 75 -13.11 -13.52 30.24
N LYS A 76 -14.20 -13.45 31.01
CA LYS A 76 -15.46 -14.13 30.66
C LYS A 76 -16.10 -13.53 29.40
N ASP A 77 -16.09 -12.22 29.27
CA ASP A 77 -16.64 -11.52 28.11
C ASP A 77 -15.78 -11.76 26.85
N GLN A 78 -14.45 -11.87 27.00
CA GLN A 78 -13.55 -12.24 25.91
C GLN A 78 -13.74 -13.69 25.45
N GLU A 79 -13.95 -14.63 26.38
CA GLU A 79 -14.27 -16.03 26.06
C GLU A 79 -15.64 -16.17 25.39
N GLU A 80 -16.63 -15.41 25.83
CA GLU A 80 -17.97 -15.40 25.24
C GLU A 80 -17.97 -14.78 23.84
N LEU A 81 -17.24 -13.68 23.63
CA LEU A 81 -16.98 -13.10 22.31
C LEU A 81 -16.28 -14.09 21.36
N ALA A 82 -15.30 -14.85 21.86
CA ALA A 82 -14.58 -15.83 21.06
C ALA A 82 -15.51 -16.97 20.60
N LYS A 83 -16.37 -17.47 21.49
CA LYS A 83 -17.37 -18.51 21.17
C LYS A 83 -18.40 -18.01 20.14
N ARG A 84 -18.96 -16.82 20.35
CA ARG A 84 -19.93 -16.21 19.41
C ARG A 84 -19.32 -15.96 18.03
N ARG A 85 -18.04 -15.56 17.96
CA ARG A 85 -17.29 -15.43 16.69
C ARG A 85 -17.02 -16.76 16.00
N GLU A 86 -16.74 -17.81 16.74
CA GLU A 86 -16.56 -19.15 16.16
C GLU A 86 -17.88 -19.74 15.63
N GLU A 87 -18.99 -19.48 16.31
CA GLU A 87 -20.33 -19.89 15.88
C GLU A 87 -20.75 -19.13 14.61
N ALA A 88 -20.61 -17.80 14.57
CA ALA A 88 -20.90 -17.00 13.38
C ALA A 88 -20.01 -17.38 12.17
N ARG A 89 -18.74 -17.72 12.42
CA ARG A 89 -17.82 -18.19 11.36
C ARG A 89 -18.19 -19.57 10.83
N LYS A 90 -18.78 -20.46 11.66
CA LYS A 90 -19.32 -21.75 11.20
C LYS A 90 -20.59 -21.59 10.37
N GLU A 91 -21.32 -20.49 10.56
CA GLU A 91 -22.54 -20.15 9.83
C GLU A 91 -22.31 -19.24 8.61
N GLU A 92 -21.06 -18.94 8.25
CA GLU A 92 -20.67 -18.01 7.15
C GLU A 92 -21.40 -16.66 7.21
N ARG A 93 -21.68 -16.17 8.42
CA ARG A 93 -22.35 -14.89 8.66
C ARG A 93 -21.44 -13.97 9.47
N GLU A 94 -21.52 -12.67 9.21
CA GLU A 94 -20.92 -11.66 10.10
C GLU A 94 -21.86 -11.41 11.28
N LEU A 95 -21.30 -11.30 12.50
CA LEU A 95 -22.07 -10.93 13.69
C LEU A 95 -22.69 -9.55 13.49
N SER A 96 -23.98 -9.42 13.81
CA SER A 96 -24.70 -8.14 13.76
C SER A 96 -24.17 -7.18 14.82
N GLU A 97 -24.12 -5.87 14.54
CA GLU A 97 -23.70 -4.84 15.51
C GLU A 97 -24.51 -4.89 16.82
N GLU A 98 -25.79 -5.28 16.74
CA GLU A 98 -26.71 -5.44 17.88
C GLU A 98 -26.36 -6.63 18.79
N GLU A 99 -25.66 -7.67 18.30
CA GLU A 99 -25.28 -8.85 19.09
C GLU A 99 -23.96 -8.65 19.86
N ILE A 100 -23.26 -7.54 19.57
CA ILE A 100 -21.95 -7.21 20.11
C ILE A 100 -22.00 -6.01 21.07
N GLU A 101 -23.14 -5.32 21.15
CA GLU A 101 -23.34 -4.13 22.00
C GLU A 101 -23.25 -4.45 23.50
N ASP A 102 -23.66 -5.67 23.89
CA ASP A 102 -23.66 -6.11 25.29
C ASP A 102 -22.29 -6.58 25.81
N LEU A 103 -21.26 -6.65 24.96
CA LEU A 103 -19.95 -7.22 25.33
C LEU A 103 -18.88 -6.12 25.42
N ILE A 104 -18.26 -6.01 26.59
CA ILE A 104 -17.21 -5.04 26.86
C ILE A 104 -15.97 -5.41 26.04
N ARG A 105 -15.73 -4.68 24.95
CA ARG A 105 -14.52 -4.81 24.13
C ARG A 105 -13.36 -4.09 24.83
N PHE A 106 -12.70 -4.75 25.78
CA PHE A 106 -11.42 -4.25 26.28
C PHE A 106 -10.26 -4.68 25.39
N ASN A 107 -9.64 -3.74 24.70
CA ASN A 107 -8.40 -3.99 23.98
C ASN A 107 -7.23 -3.32 24.71
N PRO A 108 -6.32 -4.10 25.33
CA PRO A 108 -5.20 -3.55 26.10
C PRO A 108 -4.23 -2.72 25.25
N LYS A 109 -4.34 -2.78 23.92
CA LYS A 109 -3.54 -1.97 23.01
C LYS A 109 -4.07 -0.56 22.80
N THR A 110 -5.38 -0.39 22.80
CA THR A 110 -6.05 0.86 22.42
C THR A 110 -6.77 1.50 23.59
N GLN A 111 -6.92 0.80 24.71
CA GLN A 111 -7.67 1.27 25.86
C GLN A 111 -6.86 1.20 27.16
N ILE A 112 -7.22 2.08 28.09
CA ILE A 112 -6.70 2.16 29.45
C ILE A 112 -7.88 2.27 30.43
N MET A 113 -7.74 1.66 31.61
CA MET A 113 -8.75 1.70 32.65
C MET A 113 -8.88 3.12 33.23
N LEU A 114 -10.07 3.50 33.69
CA LEU A 114 -10.36 4.84 34.22
C LEU A 114 -9.57 5.16 35.49
N SER A 115 -9.26 4.14 36.29
CA SER A 115 -8.35 4.18 37.44
C SER A 115 -6.92 4.58 37.04
N GLU A 116 -6.31 3.86 36.08
CA GLU A 116 -4.96 4.14 35.56
C GLU A 116 -4.90 5.46 34.76
N ALA A 117 -5.94 5.75 33.98
CA ALA A 117 -6.12 7.00 33.25
C ALA A 117 -6.06 8.25 34.16
N LYS A 118 -6.68 8.15 35.35
CA LYS A 118 -6.70 9.23 36.35
C LYS A 118 -5.34 9.51 36.97
N GLU A 119 -4.42 8.54 36.98
CA GLU A 119 -3.05 8.74 37.48
C GLU A 119 -2.24 9.65 36.54
N HIS A 120 -2.44 9.50 35.23
CA HIS A 120 -1.76 10.32 34.23
C HIS A 120 -2.43 11.68 34.00
N LYS A 121 -3.78 11.75 34.00
CA LYS A 121 -4.53 13.02 33.89
C LYS A 121 -5.75 13.03 34.83
N LYS A 122 -5.81 14.01 35.74
CA LYS A 122 -6.88 14.14 36.75
C LYS A 122 -8.29 14.50 36.21
N LYS A 123 -8.41 14.92 34.96
CA LYS A 123 -9.69 15.32 34.32
C LYS A 123 -9.94 14.48 33.08
N VAL A 124 -10.36 13.23 33.26
CA VAL A 124 -10.68 12.33 32.15
C VAL A 124 -11.98 11.59 32.42
N LYS A 125 -12.81 11.45 31.39
CA LYS A 125 -14.06 10.69 31.40
C LYS A 125 -13.91 9.44 30.55
N VAL A 126 -14.82 8.48 30.74
CA VAL A 126 -14.96 7.31 29.88
C VAL A 126 -15.20 7.78 28.44
N GLY A 127 -14.46 7.22 27.48
CA GLY A 127 -14.49 7.57 26.06
C GLY A 127 -13.53 8.69 25.65
N ASP A 128 -12.79 9.32 26.58
CA ASP A 128 -11.78 10.32 26.23
C ASP A 128 -10.47 9.64 25.76
N THR A 129 -9.73 10.25 24.83
CA THR A 129 -8.37 9.80 24.46
C THR A 129 -7.29 10.49 25.30
N ILE A 130 -6.44 9.68 25.94
CA ILE A 130 -5.25 10.13 26.66
C ILE A 130 -4.03 9.93 25.79
N LYS A 131 -3.19 10.98 25.75
CA LYS A 131 -1.83 10.94 25.21
C LYS A 131 -0.85 10.83 26.36
N ILE A 132 -0.11 9.73 26.41
CA ILE A 132 0.99 9.48 27.35
C ILE A 132 2.29 9.75 26.61
N ASP A 133 2.98 10.82 26.95
CA ASP A 133 4.22 11.20 26.27
C ASP A 133 5.32 10.12 26.50
N LEU A 134 6.02 9.77 25.44
CA LEU A 134 7.12 8.81 25.46
C LEU A 134 8.44 9.56 25.27
N GLU A 135 9.45 9.17 26.05
CA GLU A 135 10.81 9.69 25.88
C GLU A 135 11.43 9.14 24.61
N VAL A 136 11.98 10.01 23.76
CA VAL A 136 12.68 9.60 22.55
C VAL A 136 14.17 9.44 22.88
N PRO A 137 14.74 8.22 22.88
CA PRO A 137 16.17 8.04 23.13
C PRO A 137 17.01 8.74 22.05
N GLY A 138 18.18 9.27 22.41
CA GLY A 138 19.07 9.94 21.44
C GLY A 138 19.50 9.04 20.26
N ASP A 139 19.69 7.74 20.52
CA ASP A 139 20.03 6.75 19.49
C ASP A 139 18.90 6.51 18.47
N PHE A 140 17.65 6.83 18.85
CA PHE A 140 16.49 6.71 17.98
C PHE A 140 16.61 7.63 16.76
N GLY A 141 17.26 8.80 16.87
CA GLY A 141 17.41 9.74 15.76
C GLY A 141 18.13 9.15 14.54
N ARG A 142 19.16 8.32 14.75
CA ARG A 142 19.88 7.65 13.65
C ARG A 142 19.01 6.60 12.97
N MET A 143 18.27 5.82 13.76
CA MET A 143 17.34 4.82 13.25
C MET A 143 16.17 5.47 12.51
N ALA A 144 15.64 6.55 13.06
CA ALA A 144 14.59 7.36 12.46
C ALA A 144 15.01 7.89 11.09
N ALA A 145 16.23 8.42 10.96
CA ALA A 145 16.76 8.87 9.67
C ALA A 145 16.85 7.73 8.63
N GLN A 146 17.28 6.53 9.04
CA GLN A 146 17.36 5.37 8.15
C GLN A 146 15.97 4.88 7.72
N THR A 147 15.03 4.81 8.66
CA THR A 147 13.64 4.47 8.40
C THR A 147 12.99 5.50 7.48
N ALA A 148 13.19 6.79 7.74
CA ALA A 148 12.70 7.88 6.91
C ALA A 148 13.16 7.74 5.47
N LYS A 149 14.46 7.50 5.24
CA LYS A 149 15.01 7.23 3.92
C LYS A 149 14.30 6.06 3.23
N GLN A 150 14.10 4.96 3.96
CA GLN A 150 13.45 3.77 3.41
C GLN A 150 11.99 4.03 3.03
N VAL A 151 11.26 4.76 3.87
CA VAL A 151 9.84 5.09 3.65
C VAL A 151 9.67 6.03 2.47
N ILE A 152 10.51 7.05 2.36
CA ILE A 152 10.52 7.96 1.22
C ILE A 152 10.79 7.19 -0.07
N ILE A 153 11.79 6.30 -0.09
CA ILE A 153 12.09 5.47 -1.27
C ILE A 153 10.92 4.52 -1.60
N GLN A 154 10.24 3.96 -0.60
CA GLN A 154 9.08 3.11 -0.81
C GLN A 154 7.90 3.88 -1.38
N LYS A 155 7.54 5.03 -0.80
CA LYS A 155 6.47 5.90 -1.29
C LYS A 155 6.76 6.41 -2.70
N LEU A 156 8.01 6.75 -2.99
CA LEU A 156 8.44 7.11 -4.33
C LEU A 156 8.19 5.98 -5.33
N ARG A 157 8.57 4.75 -4.99
CA ARG A 157 8.33 3.58 -5.85
C ARG A 157 6.84 3.27 -6.02
N GLU A 158 6.03 3.46 -4.98
CA GLU A 158 4.57 3.30 -5.06
C GLU A 158 3.94 4.31 -6.00
N ALA A 159 4.35 5.58 -5.91
CA ALA A 159 3.89 6.63 -6.82
C ALA A 159 4.26 6.33 -8.27
N GLU A 160 5.52 5.98 -8.52
CA GLU A 160 5.99 5.60 -9.86
C GLU A 160 5.20 4.42 -10.42
N ARG A 161 4.89 3.42 -9.59
CA ARG A 161 4.06 2.27 -9.99
C ARG A 161 2.64 2.70 -10.36
N ASN A 162 2.01 3.57 -9.58
CA ASN A 162 0.65 4.01 -9.84
C ASN A 162 0.59 4.81 -11.15
N ILE A 163 1.54 5.71 -11.38
CA ILE A 163 1.63 6.46 -12.65
C ILE A 163 1.77 5.51 -13.84
N VAL A 164 2.66 4.51 -13.74
CA VAL A 164 2.84 3.53 -14.81
C VAL A 164 1.58 2.68 -15.01
N PHE A 165 0.90 2.28 -13.94
CA PHE A 165 -0.37 1.56 -14.04
C PHE A 165 -1.41 2.38 -14.80
N ASP A 166 -1.61 3.65 -14.43
CA ASP A 166 -2.59 4.54 -15.06
C ASP A 166 -2.27 4.80 -16.54
N ASP A 167 -0.99 5.00 -16.87
CA ASP A 167 -0.50 5.16 -18.25
C ASP A 167 -0.88 3.93 -19.12
N PHE A 168 -0.57 2.73 -18.63
CA PHE A 168 -0.83 1.50 -19.40
C PHE A 168 -2.28 1.05 -19.33
N LYS A 169 -3.04 1.41 -18.30
CA LYS A 169 -4.48 1.13 -18.22
C LYS A 169 -5.24 1.89 -19.31
N THR A 170 -4.79 3.09 -19.64
CA THR A 170 -5.34 3.87 -20.77
C THR A 170 -4.99 3.25 -22.13
N GLN A 171 -3.84 2.55 -22.23
CA GLN A 171 -3.38 1.87 -23.44
C GLN A 171 -3.81 0.39 -23.50
N GLU A 172 -4.68 -0.06 -22.59
CA GLU A 172 -5.18 -1.42 -22.57
C GLU A 172 -5.94 -1.72 -23.86
N GLY A 173 -5.67 -2.89 -24.47
CA GLY A 173 -6.16 -3.21 -25.81
C GLY A 173 -5.41 -2.54 -26.96
N GLY A 174 -4.31 -1.84 -26.68
CA GLY A 174 -3.41 -1.30 -27.70
C GLY A 174 -2.24 -2.21 -28.04
N VAL A 175 -1.46 -1.80 -29.05
CA VAL A 175 -0.20 -2.46 -29.44
C VAL A 175 0.99 -1.57 -29.11
N THR A 176 1.92 -2.13 -28.34
CA THR A 176 3.13 -1.44 -27.87
C THR A 176 4.38 -2.20 -28.30
N GLN A 177 5.44 -1.47 -28.63
CA GLN A 177 6.75 -2.07 -28.93
C GLN A 177 7.51 -2.37 -27.65
N GLY A 178 8.12 -3.55 -27.56
CA GLY A 178 8.94 -3.95 -26.43
C GLY A 178 10.17 -4.76 -26.84
N VAL A 179 11.15 -4.83 -25.94
CA VAL A 179 12.41 -5.59 -26.14
C VAL A 179 12.37 -6.85 -25.30
N ILE A 180 12.58 -8.02 -25.90
CA ILE A 180 12.63 -9.27 -25.12
C ILE A 180 13.89 -9.29 -24.26
N GLN A 181 13.75 -9.28 -22.93
CA GLN A 181 14.92 -9.31 -22.04
C GLN A 181 15.36 -10.74 -21.74
N ARG A 182 14.43 -11.56 -21.23
CA ARG A 182 14.75 -12.92 -20.75
C ARG A 182 13.52 -13.82 -20.77
N ARG A 183 13.77 -15.13 -20.68
CA ARG A 183 12.73 -16.13 -20.47
C ARG A 183 12.46 -16.30 -18.99
N ASP A 184 11.18 -16.37 -18.62
CA ASP A 184 10.77 -16.62 -17.25
C ASP A 184 10.79 -18.13 -16.92
N ARG A 185 10.80 -18.47 -15.62
CA ARG A 185 10.78 -19.85 -15.13
C ARG A 185 9.52 -20.60 -15.54
N SER A 186 8.41 -19.88 -15.68
CA SER A 186 7.12 -20.38 -16.16
C SER A 186 7.11 -20.78 -17.65
N GLY A 187 8.20 -20.49 -18.38
CA GLY A 187 8.32 -20.77 -19.81
C GLY A 187 7.92 -19.60 -20.72
N GLY A 188 7.32 -18.54 -20.17
CA GLY A 188 7.01 -17.28 -20.86
C GLY A 188 8.22 -16.35 -21.04
N TYR A 189 7.98 -15.14 -21.53
CA TYR A 189 9.01 -14.12 -21.77
C TYR A 189 8.74 -12.84 -20.98
N LEU A 190 9.81 -12.22 -20.50
CA LEU A 190 9.79 -10.89 -19.91
C LEU A 190 10.25 -9.88 -20.96
N ILE A 191 9.41 -8.88 -21.19
CA ILE A 191 9.59 -7.86 -22.23
C ILE A 191 9.74 -6.50 -21.57
N ASP A 192 10.77 -5.77 -21.95
CA ASP A 192 10.96 -4.39 -21.56
C ASP A 192 10.08 -3.47 -22.41
N LEU A 193 9.17 -2.75 -21.77
CA LEU A 193 8.37 -1.70 -22.39
C LEU A 193 8.99 -0.31 -22.16
N GLY A 194 10.21 -0.25 -21.63
CA GLY A 194 10.96 0.98 -21.33
C GLY A 194 10.70 1.51 -19.92
N LYS A 195 9.42 1.66 -19.53
CA LYS A 195 9.04 2.10 -18.17
C LYS A 195 8.91 0.93 -17.19
N ILE A 196 8.41 -0.21 -17.67
CA ILE A 196 8.17 -1.41 -16.88
C ILE A 196 8.37 -2.67 -17.72
N THR A 197 8.53 -3.80 -17.04
CA THR A 197 8.59 -5.11 -17.67
C THR A 197 7.19 -5.72 -17.80
N GLY A 198 6.77 -6.01 -19.03
CA GLY A 198 5.59 -6.82 -19.32
C GLY A 198 5.92 -8.31 -19.35
N ILE A 199 4.88 -9.13 -19.15
CA ILE A 199 4.97 -10.58 -19.14
C ILE A 199 4.22 -11.11 -20.35
N LEU A 200 4.85 -11.94 -21.16
CA LEU A 200 4.22 -12.71 -22.23
C LEU A 200 4.13 -14.17 -21.78
N PRO A 201 2.94 -14.64 -21.34
CA PRO A 201 2.72 -16.02 -20.96
C PRO A 201 2.99 -16.97 -22.13
N GLN A 202 3.44 -18.20 -21.85
CA GLN A 202 3.69 -19.20 -22.89
C GLN A 202 2.43 -19.51 -23.73
N THR A 203 1.24 -19.45 -23.12
CA THR A 203 -0.05 -19.67 -23.79
C THR A 203 -0.37 -18.61 -24.85
N GLU A 204 0.17 -17.41 -24.67
CA GLU A 204 -0.03 -16.23 -25.52
C GLU A 204 1.10 -16.04 -26.55
N THR A 205 2.07 -16.95 -26.59
CA THR A 205 3.13 -16.97 -27.61
C THR A 205 2.68 -17.69 -28.87
N VAL A 206 3.19 -17.24 -30.03
CA VAL A 206 2.98 -17.92 -31.31
C VAL A 206 4.03 -19.02 -31.50
N PRO A 207 3.65 -20.32 -31.62
CA PRO A 207 4.60 -21.43 -31.60
C PRO A 207 5.66 -21.41 -32.71
N ARG A 208 5.34 -20.86 -33.88
CA ARG A 208 6.25 -20.83 -35.04
C ARG A 208 7.19 -19.64 -35.06
N GLU A 209 7.03 -18.71 -34.12
CA GLU A 209 7.72 -17.45 -34.14
C GLU A 209 8.96 -17.45 -33.24
N ARG A 210 10.02 -16.76 -33.67
CA ARG A 210 11.30 -16.76 -32.96
C ARG A 210 11.40 -15.55 -32.05
N TYR A 211 11.38 -15.81 -30.75
CA TYR A 211 11.54 -14.83 -29.68
C TYR A 211 13.01 -14.76 -29.25
N ASN A 212 13.83 -14.03 -30.01
CA ASN A 212 15.26 -13.86 -29.70
C ASN A 212 15.44 -12.81 -28.60
N LEU A 213 16.34 -13.06 -27.64
CA LEU A 213 16.68 -12.07 -26.62
C LEU A 213 17.26 -10.81 -27.27
N GLY A 214 16.84 -9.64 -26.80
CA GLY A 214 17.22 -8.34 -27.33
C GLY A 214 16.46 -7.90 -28.59
N SER A 215 15.60 -8.74 -29.17
CA SER A 215 14.78 -8.32 -30.32
C SER A 215 13.68 -7.35 -29.90
N ARG A 216 13.44 -6.34 -30.73
CA ARG A 216 12.29 -5.44 -30.60
C ARG A 216 11.13 -5.98 -31.41
N MET A 217 9.97 -6.16 -30.78
CA MET A 217 8.76 -6.63 -31.44
C MET A 217 7.54 -5.87 -30.91
N LYS A 218 6.48 -5.82 -31.71
CA LYS A 218 5.17 -5.29 -31.30
C LYS A 218 4.44 -6.37 -30.48
N PHE A 219 3.82 -6.00 -29.37
CA PHE A 219 3.02 -6.86 -28.51
C PHE A 219 1.68 -6.19 -28.22
N TYR A 220 0.62 -6.98 -28.13
CA TYR A 220 -0.71 -6.50 -27.72
C TYR A 220 -0.82 -6.51 -26.20
N ILE A 221 -1.37 -5.45 -25.61
CA ILE A 221 -1.62 -5.36 -24.17
C ILE A 221 -2.97 -6.04 -23.87
N ALA A 222 -2.91 -7.25 -23.34
CA ALA A 222 -4.09 -8.08 -23.08
C ALA A 222 -4.82 -7.67 -21.78
N SER A 223 -4.05 -7.46 -20.71
CA SER A 223 -4.58 -6.89 -19.47
C SER A 223 -3.50 -6.11 -18.70
N VAL A 224 -3.95 -5.14 -17.91
CA VAL A 224 -3.11 -4.40 -16.96
C VAL A 224 -3.73 -4.54 -15.58
N ASP A 225 -3.01 -5.25 -14.71
CA ASP A 225 -3.45 -5.58 -13.35
C ASP A 225 -2.46 -5.03 -12.32
N MET A 226 -2.94 -4.69 -11.12
CA MET A 226 -2.07 -4.24 -10.02
C MET A 226 -1.71 -5.44 -9.13
N GLY A 227 -0.50 -5.98 -9.31
CA GLY A 227 0.02 -7.09 -8.51
C GLY A 227 0.72 -6.64 -7.22
N ASN A 228 1.11 -7.61 -6.40
CA ASN A 228 1.79 -7.37 -5.11
C ASN A 228 3.17 -6.69 -5.23
N ARG A 229 3.80 -6.75 -6.41
CA ARG A 229 5.11 -6.14 -6.68
C ARG A 229 5.06 -4.91 -7.59
N GLY A 230 3.85 -4.50 -8.00
CA GLY A 230 3.61 -3.40 -8.94
C GLY A 230 2.68 -3.83 -10.08
N PRO A 231 2.50 -2.96 -11.09
CA PRO A 231 1.64 -3.27 -12.21
C PRO A 231 2.20 -4.45 -13.00
N GLU A 232 1.37 -5.45 -13.22
CA GLU A 232 1.63 -6.61 -14.05
C GLU A 232 0.92 -6.40 -15.38
N ILE A 233 1.71 -6.22 -16.44
CA ILE A 233 1.19 -6.03 -17.80
C ILE A 233 1.28 -7.37 -18.51
N ILE A 234 0.13 -7.96 -18.81
CA ILE A 234 0.05 -9.19 -19.57
C ILE A 234 0.01 -8.84 -21.06
N LEU A 235 0.99 -9.35 -21.78
CA LEU A 235 1.13 -9.16 -23.21
C LEU A 235 0.66 -10.42 -23.94
N SER A 236 0.11 -10.22 -25.13
CA SER A 236 -0.21 -11.29 -26.07
C SER A 236 0.34 -11.03 -27.46
N ARG A 237 0.64 -12.13 -28.15
CA ARG A 237 1.01 -12.18 -29.57
C ARG A 237 0.11 -13.08 -30.39
N LYS A 238 -0.82 -13.77 -29.72
CA LYS A 238 -1.70 -14.78 -30.30
C LYS A 238 -3.13 -14.28 -30.46
N ASP A 239 -3.55 -13.32 -29.64
CA ASP A 239 -4.91 -12.76 -29.71
C ASP A 239 -5.18 -12.10 -31.08
N ASN A 240 -6.36 -12.36 -31.65
CA ASN A 240 -6.80 -11.79 -32.92
C ASN A 240 -6.89 -10.26 -32.85
N ARG A 241 -7.20 -9.71 -31.67
CA ARG A 241 -7.26 -8.26 -31.43
C ARG A 241 -5.95 -7.54 -31.70
N MET A 242 -4.81 -8.25 -31.59
CA MET A 242 -3.51 -7.71 -31.99
C MET A 242 -3.50 -7.32 -33.47
N VAL A 243 -4.09 -8.14 -34.33
CA VAL A 243 -4.09 -7.91 -35.79
C VAL A 243 -4.94 -6.69 -36.12
N GLU A 244 -6.14 -6.61 -35.53
CA GLU A 244 -7.04 -5.45 -35.66
C GLU A 244 -6.35 -4.15 -35.23
N SER A 245 -5.74 -4.16 -34.05
CA SER A 245 -5.01 -3.00 -33.51
C SER A 245 -3.79 -2.59 -34.35
N VAL A 246 -3.09 -3.55 -34.96
CA VAL A 246 -1.99 -3.26 -35.89
C VAL A 246 -2.52 -2.62 -37.18
N PHE A 247 -3.65 -3.09 -37.71
CA PHE A 247 -4.27 -2.50 -38.90
C PHE A 247 -4.77 -1.09 -38.64
N GLU A 248 -5.39 -0.83 -37.49
CA GLU A 248 -5.81 0.53 -37.10
C GLU A 248 -4.62 1.51 -37.05
N GLN A 249 -3.45 1.06 -36.58
CA GLN A 249 -2.25 1.90 -36.53
C GLN A 249 -1.63 2.17 -37.91
N GLU A 250 -1.69 1.21 -38.83
CA GLU A 250 -1.02 1.32 -40.14
C GLU A 250 -1.93 1.87 -41.25
N ILE A 251 -3.26 1.76 -41.09
CA ILE A 251 -4.27 2.16 -42.09
C ILE A 251 -5.14 3.29 -41.52
N PRO A 252 -4.88 4.57 -41.88
CA PRO A 252 -5.64 5.71 -41.36
C PRO A 252 -7.12 5.70 -41.75
N GLU A 253 -7.50 5.02 -42.84
CA GLU A 253 -8.89 4.87 -43.28
C GLU A 253 -9.72 4.02 -42.30
N ILE A 254 -9.10 3.07 -41.61
CA ILE A 254 -9.76 2.27 -40.56
C ILE A 254 -9.88 3.11 -39.28
N ALA A 255 -8.84 3.89 -38.95
CA ALA A 255 -8.86 4.78 -37.78
C ALA A 255 -9.93 5.90 -37.89
N ASN A 256 -10.24 6.36 -39.10
CA ASN A 256 -11.30 7.34 -39.37
C ASN A 256 -12.71 6.73 -39.49
N GLU A 257 -12.86 5.43 -39.22
CA GLU A 257 -14.10 4.65 -39.38
C GLU A 257 -14.66 4.64 -40.82
N GLU A 258 -13.86 4.99 -41.83
CA GLU A 258 -14.28 4.93 -43.24
C GLU A 258 -14.36 3.47 -43.74
N VAL A 259 -13.60 2.57 -43.11
CA VAL A 259 -13.53 1.14 -43.43
C VAL A 259 -13.73 0.30 -42.18
N ILE A 260 -14.69 -0.64 -42.21
CA ILE A 260 -14.97 -1.56 -41.11
C ILE A 260 -14.36 -2.92 -41.40
N ILE A 261 -13.49 -3.41 -40.51
CA ILE A 261 -12.99 -4.79 -40.55
C ILE A 261 -14.13 -5.73 -40.15
N LYS A 262 -14.61 -6.56 -41.07
CA LYS A 262 -15.53 -7.66 -40.75
C LYS A 262 -14.72 -8.94 -40.56
N GLY A 263 -14.59 -9.37 -39.31
CA GLY A 263 -13.98 -10.64 -38.90
C GLY A 263 -15.03 -11.64 -38.41
#